data_AF-A0AAW7QW61-F1
#
_entry.id   AF-A0AAW7QW61-F1
#
_cell.length_a   1.000
_cell.length_b   1.000
_cell.length_c   1.000
_cell.angle_alpha   90.00
_cell.angle_beta   90.00
_cell.angle_gamma   90.00
#
_symmetry.space_group_name_H-M   'P 1'
#
loop_
_entity.id
_entity.type
_entity.pdbx_description
1 polymer ?
#
loop_
_entity_poly.entity_id
_entity_poly.type
_entity_poly.pdbx_seq_one_letter_code
_entity_poly.pdbx_strand_id
1 'polypeptide(L)'
;MKQRRGYILFELVIALSLLAGVLVMSQQWLVRQHQVQQRQGWELEARNLMTALERFWLEQRRVPDSLSELVSKGYIAEVWQPWGQPWQLSTQANLLRLQTQAPDNTEARWLARRIAGASSTVDDQLQLHVWQPLLLALRERYLHRIPDPDAPEYSAMASDLDMGGFSIKNVGLIEAERLAGQTATLQSATIADLRASEVVVTTLSAAQATVAGYDVVTIIERMQQLEQSWQTCKAQGGCQ
;
A
#
# COMPACT_ATOMS: atom_id res chain seq x y z
N MET A 1 -81.15 42.03 -31.48
CA MET A 1 -79.70 41.70 -31.60
C MET A 1 -78.99 41.59 -30.22
N LYS A 2 -79.49 40.80 -29.25
CA LYS A 2 -78.89 40.70 -27.89
C LYS A 2 -78.34 39.31 -27.50
N GLN A 3 -78.49 38.28 -28.33
CA GLN A 3 -78.11 36.89 -27.97
C GLN A 3 -76.68 36.48 -28.33
N ARG A 4 -75.91 37.26 -29.12
CA ARG A 4 -74.54 36.88 -29.51
C ARG A 4 -73.47 37.09 -28.41
N ARG A 5 -73.73 37.94 -27.41
CA ARG A 5 -72.74 38.26 -26.36
C ARG A 5 -72.55 37.12 -25.35
N GLY A 6 -73.58 36.31 -25.09
CA GLY A 6 -73.48 35.16 -24.17
C GLY A 6 -72.68 33.99 -24.74
N TYR A 7 -72.77 33.77 -26.05
CA TYR A 7 -72.05 32.70 -26.74
C TYR A 7 -70.53 32.96 -26.79
N ILE A 8 -70.15 34.20 -27.10
CA ILE A 8 -68.73 34.63 -27.14
C ILE A 8 -68.08 34.50 -25.76
N LEU A 9 -68.80 34.84 -24.68
CA LEU A 9 -68.29 34.67 -23.31
C LEU A 9 -68.08 33.20 -22.95
N PHE A 10 -69.01 32.32 -23.34
CA PHE A 10 -68.90 30.89 -23.04
C PHE A 10 -67.75 30.24 -23.82
N GLU A 11 -67.60 30.58 -25.09
CA GLU A 11 -66.52 30.11 -25.95
C GLU A 11 -65.14 30.60 -25.45
N LEU A 12 -65.07 31.83 -24.95
CA LEU A 12 -63.85 32.39 -24.38
C LEU A 12 -63.48 31.73 -23.04
N VAL A 13 -64.46 31.41 -22.18
CA VAL A 13 -64.23 30.66 -20.94
C VAL A 13 -63.75 29.24 -21.25
N ILE A 14 -64.35 28.55 -22.22
CA ILE A 14 -63.90 27.21 -22.64
C ILE A 14 -62.48 27.28 -23.21
N ALA A 15 -62.19 28.24 -24.09
CA ALA A 15 -60.87 28.41 -24.69
C ALA A 15 -59.78 28.71 -23.64
N LEU A 16 -60.07 29.57 -22.65
CA LEU A 16 -59.18 29.84 -21.52
C LEU A 16 -58.96 28.60 -20.65
N SER A 17 -60.00 27.81 -20.41
CA SER A 17 -59.92 26.57 -19.63
C SER A 17 -59.02 25.54 -20.32
N LEU A 18 -59.18 25.39 -21.64
CA LEU A 18 -58.37 24.49 -22.45
C LEU A 18 -56.90 24.96 -22.52
N LEU A 19 -56.67 26.27 -22.71
CA LEU A 19 -55.33 26.85 -22.70
C LEU A 19 -54.64 26.65 -21.34
N ALA A 20 -55.33 26.86 -20.23
CA ALA A 20 -54.79 26.62 -18.90
C ALA A 20 -54.42 25.14 -18.71
N GLY A 21 -55.27 24.21 -19.16
CA GLY A 21 -54.98 22.78 -19.10
C GLY A 21 -53.73 22.38 -19.89
N VAL A 22 -53.59 22.87 -21.13
CA VAL A 22 -52.41 22.63 -21.97
C VAL A 22 -51.15 23.21 -21.31
N LEU A 23 -51.25 24.41 -20.73
CA LEU A 23 -50.11 25.08 -20.10
C LEU A 23 -49.61 24.32 -18.87
N VAL A 24 -50.51 23.85 -17.99
CA VAL A 24 -50.15 23.00 -16.84
C VAL A 24 -49.49 21.69 -17.28
N MET A 25 -50.04 21.04 -18.30
CA MET A 25 -49.49 19.78 -18.81
C MET A 25 -48.10 19.99 -19.44
N SER A 26 -47.89 21.10 -20.15
CA SER A 26 -46.58 21.45 -20.72
C SER A 26 -45.53 21.72 -19.64
N GLN A 27 -45.89 22.41 -18.56
CA GLN A 27 -44.99 22.67 -17.43
C GLN A 27 -44.60 21.36 -16.73
N GLN A 28 -45.56 20.47 -16.47
CA GLN A 28 -45.28 19.17 -15.86
C GLN A 28 -44.35 18.31 -16.74
N TRP A 29 -44.54 18.33 -18.05
CA TRP A 29 -43.68 17.61 -18.98
C TRP A 29 -42.25 18.17 -18.97
N LEU A 30 -42.10 19.49 -19.01
CA LEU A 30 -40.79 20.15 -19.01
C LEU A 30 -40.03 19.89 -17.70
N VAL A 31 -40.71 19.95 -16.55
CA VAL A 31 -40.13 19.61 -15.24
C VAL A 31 -39.67 18.15 -15.21
N ARG A 32 -40.50 17.21 -15.71
CA ARG A 32 -40.10 15.79 -15.77
C ARG A 32 -38.89 15.59 -16.68
N GLN A 33 -38.82 16.26 -17.82
CA GLN A 33 -37.68 16.17 -18.72
C GLN A 33 -36.39 16.68 -18.07
N HIS A 34 -36.45 17.82 -17.39
CA HIS A 34 -35.30 18.35 -16.64
C HIS A 34 -34.85 17.40 -15.53
N GLN A 35 -35.79 16.81 -14.78
CA GLN A 35 -35.45 15.83 -13.75
C GLN A 35 -34.75 14.59 -14.33
N VAL A 36 -35.20 14.09 -15.49
CA VAL A 36 -34.55 12.94 -16.15
C VAL A 36 -33.13 13.29 -16.59
N GLN A 37 -32.90 14.46 -17.18
CA GLN A 37 -31.57 14.89 -17.59
C GLN A 37 -30.62 15.10 -16.40
N GLN A 38 -31.08 15.75 -15.34
CA GLN A 38 -30.27 15.93 -14.11
C GLN A 38 -29.87 14.59 -13.51
N ARG A 39 -30.81 13.64 -13.43
CA ARG A 39 -30.57 12.29 -12.94
C ARG A 39 -29.50 11.54 -13.74
N GLN A 40 -29.54 11.64 -15.06
CA GLN A 40 -28.49 11.05 -15.92
C GLN A 40 -27.13 11.68 -15.66
N GLY A 41 -27.07 13.00 -15.47
CA GLY A 41 -25.84 13.71 -15.08
C GLY A 41 -25.27 13.21 -13.75
N TRP A 42 -26.11 13.01 -12.73
CA TRP A 42 -25.65 12.56 -11.42
C TRP A 42 -24.98 11.19 -11.42
N GLU A 43 -25.45 10.26 -12.26
CA GLU A 43 -24.81 8.95 -12.39
C GLU A 43 -23.40 9.09 -12.95
N LEU A 44 -23.22 9.92 -13.98
CA LEU A 44 -21.92 10.18 -14.59
C LEU A 44 -20.97 10.88 -13.61
N GLU A 45 -21.44 11.93 -12.93
CA GLU A 45 -20.63 12.68 -11.98
C GLU A 45 -20.19 11.83 -10.79
N ALA A 46 -21.06 10.95 -10.29
CA ALA A 46 -20.70 10.02 -9.23
C ALA A 46 -19.58 9.07 -9.65
N ARG A 47 -19.66 8.51 -10.86
CA ARG A 47 -18.63 7.63 -11.42
C ARG A 47 -17.32 8.38 -11.62
N ASN A 48 -17.37 9.61 -12.12
CA ASN A 48 -16.19 10.47 -12.30
C ASN A 48 -15.53 10.75 -10.95
N LEU A 49 -16.30 11.12 -9.93
CA LEU A 49 -15.79 11.37 -8.57
C LEU A 49 -15.13 10.12 -7.97
N MET A 50 -15.78 8.96 -8.06
CA MET A 50 -15.21 7.70 -7.56
C MET A 50 -13.91 7.34 -8.28
N THR A 51 -13.89 7.46 -9.62
CA THR A 51 -12.69 7.18 -10.43
C THR A 51 -11.55 8.15 -10.09
N ALA A 52 -11.86 9.43 -9.87
CA ALA A 52 -10.88 10.43 -9.48
C ALA A 52 -10.28 10.14 -8.10
N LEU A 53 -11.10 9.66 -7.14
CA LEU A 53 -10.63 9.24 -5.83
C LEU A 53 -9.73 8.00 -5.89
N GLU A 54 -10.11 7.00 -6.66
CA GLU A 54 -9.27 5.82 -6.88
C GLU A 54 -7.93 6.20 -7.49
N ARG A 55 -7.94 7.10 -8.49
CA ARG A 55 -6.72 7.59 -9.12
C ARG A 55 -5.85 8.42 -8.17
N PHE A 56 -6.44 9.31 -7.37
CA PHE A 56 -5.73 10.04 -6.33
C PHE A 56 -5.06 9.07 -5.36
N TRP A 57 -5.80 8.06 -4.89
CA TRP A 57 -5.27 7.09 -3.93
C TRP A 57 -4.11 6.29 -4.53
N LEU A 58 -4.24 5.86 -5.79
CA LEU A 58 -3.17 5.18 -6.52
C LEU A 58 -1.89 6.03 -6.66
N GLU A 59 -2.03 7.28 -7.06
CA GLU A 59 -0.89 8.15 -7.38
C GLU A 59 -0.23 8.73 -6.12
N GLN A 60 -1.03 9.23 -5.17
CA GLN A 60 -0.54 9.87 -3.94
C GLN A 60 -0.27 8.87 -2.82
N ARG A 61 -0.65 7.59 -2.99
CA ARG A 61 -0.54 6.51 -2.00
C ARG A 61 -1.21 6.81 -0.66
N ARG A 62 -2.18 7.72 -0.66
CA ARG A 62 -3.02 8.05 0.50
C ARG A 62 -4.40 8.50 0.05
N VAL A 63 -5.33 8.50 0.99
CA VAL A 63 -6.63 9.15 0.81
C VAL A 63 -6.49 10.67 0.88
N PRO A 64 -7.36 11.42 0.20
CA PRO A 64 -7.37 12.88 0.30
C PRO A 64 -7.92 13.32 1.66
N ASP A 65 -7.34 14.37 2.24
CA ASP A 65 -7.82 14.93 3.51
C ASP A 65 -9.16 15.66 3.32
N SER A 66 -9.42 16.14 2.10
CA SER A 66 -10.69 16.75 1.70
C SER A 66 -10.91 16.63 0.19
N LEU A 67 -12.16 16.72 -0.27
CA LEU A 67 -12.44 16.69 -1.72
C LEU A 67 -11.88 17.90 -2.48
N SER A 68 -11.64 19.02 -1.78
CA SER A 68 -10.99 20.19 -2.38
C SER A 68 -9.57 19.90 -2.85
N GLU A 69 -8.92 18.90 -2.25
CA GLU A 69 -7.59 18.47 -2.65
C GLU A 69 -7.59 17.90 -4.07
N LEU A 70 -8.62 17.13 -4.44
CA LEU A 70 -8.74 16.59 -5.81
C LEU A 70 -8.86 17.71 -6.85
N VAL A 71 -9.53 18.82 -6.51
CA VAL A 71 -9.61 20.00 -7.39
C VAL A 71 -8.25 20.67 -7.50
N SER A 72 -7.58 20.93 -6.37
CA SER A 72 -6.28 21.61 -6.35
C SER A 72 -5.19 20.85 -7.12
N LYS A 73 -5.28 19.51 -7.15
CA LYS A 73 -4.36 18.62 -7.84
C LYS A 73 -4.80 18.30 -9.28
N GLY A 74 -5.96 18.80 -9.71
CA GLY A 74 -6.44 18.65 -11.09
C GLY A 74 -7.04 17.29 -11.44
N TYR A 75 -7.46 16.49 -10.46
CA TYR A 75 -8.17 15.22 -10.73
C TYR A 75 -9.61 15.45 -11.18
N ILE A 76 -10.24 16.54 -10.68
CA ILE A 76 -11.58 16.98 -11.04
C ILE A 76 -11.60 18.50 -11.18
N ALA A 77 -12.51 19.03 -12.00
CA ALA A 77 -12.66 20.48 -12.16
C ALA A 77 -13.38 21.11 -10.96
N GLU A 78 -14.40 20.44 -10.45
CA GLU A 78 -15.20 20.87 -9.31
C GLU A 78 -15.67 19.68 -8.48
N VAL A 79 -15.96 19.92 -7.20
CA VAL A 79 -16.56 18.90 -6.34
C VAL A 79 -18.04 18.81 -6.66
N TRP A 80 -18.45 17.72 -7.30
CA TRP A 80 -19.86 17.43 -7.52
C TRP A 80 -20.62 17.31 -6.19
N GLN A 81 -21.71 18.06 -6.05
CA GLN A 81 -22.57 18.07 -4.86
C GLN A 81 -24.02 17.73 -5.24
N PRO A 82 -24.45 16.46 -5.10
CA PRO A 82 -25.84 16.12 -5.37
C PRO A 82 -26.74 16.86 -4.39
N TRP A 83 -27.88 17.35 -4.91
CA TRP A 83 -28.87 18.10 -4.13
C TRP A 83 -28.33 19.37 -3.43
N GLY A 84 -27.16 19.86 -3.84
CA GLY A 84 -26.50 21.01 -3.21
C GLY A 84 -25.97 20.75 -1.80
N GLN A 85 -25.85 19.48 -1.40
CA GLN A 85 -25.36 19.10 -0.08
C GLN A 85 -23.87 18.69 -0.15
N PRO A 86 -23.04 19.15 0.80
CA PRO A 86 -21.62 18.83 0.80
C PRO A 86 -21.39 17.36 1.18
N TRP A 87 -20.31 16.79 0.66
CA TRP A 87 -19.85 15.46 1.05
C TRP A 87 -19.08 15.49 2.35
N GLN A 88 -19.39 14.54 3.23
CA GLN A 88 -18.61 14.23 4.42
C GLN A 88 -17.74 13.01 4.13
N LEU A 89 -16.44 13.14 4.40
CA LEU A 89 -15.46 12.07 4.20
C LEU A 89 -15.23 11.35 5.52
N SER A 90 -15.24 10.03 5.48
CA SER A 90 -14.82 9.18 6.58
C SER A 90 -13.95 8.05 6.08
N THR A 91 -12.80 7.85 6.71
CA THR A 91 -11.81 6.84 6.34
C THR A 91 -11.84 5.72 7.36
N GLN A 92 -12.10 4.50 6.91
CA GLN A 92 -12.16 3.30 7.75
C GLN A 92 -11.21 2.25 7.16
N ALA A 93 -10.00 2.14 7.73
CA ALA A 93 -8.95 1.23 7.28
C ALA A 93 -8.71 1.34 5.76
N ASN A 94 -9.21 0.37 4.98
CA ASN A 94 -9.00 0.25 3.54
C ASN A 94 -10.21 0.75 2.73
N LEU A 95 -11.07 1.54 3.35
CA LEU A 95 -12.30 2.06 2.75
C LEU A 95 -12.42 3.56 2.99
N LEU A 96 -12.62 4.30 1.92
CA LEU A 96 -13.07 5.69 1.98
C LEU A 96 -14.59 5.72 1.75
N ARG A 97 -15.32 6.30 2.71
CA ARG A 97 -16.76 6.50 2.61
C ARG A 97 -17.07 7.99 2.47
N LEU A 98 -17.82 8.32 1.42
CA LEU A 98 -18.37 9.64 1.19
C LEU A 98 -19.87 9.62 1.52
N GLN A 99 -20.32 10.57 2.33
CA GLN A 99 -21.72 10.66 2.76
C GLN A 99 -22.30 12.03 2.41
N THR A 100 -23.53 12.06 1.90
CA THR A 100 -24.25 13.31 1.65
C THR A 100 -25.75 13.12 1.88
N GLN A 101 -26.44 14.21 2.19
CA GLN A 101 -27.86 14.21 2.52
C GLN A 101 -28.70 14.29 1.25
N ALA A 102 -29.61 13.34 1.04
CA ALA A 102 -30.62 13.43 0.00
C ALA A 102 -31.90 14.11 0.53
N PRO A 103 -32.76 14.63 -0.37
CA PRO A 103 -34.06 15.19 0.01
C PRO A 103 -34.99 14.16 0.66
N ASP A 104 -34.89 12.91 0.20
CA ASP A 104 -35.61 11.77 0.74
C ASP A 104 -34.89 10.44 0.43
N ASN A 105 -35.29 9.38 1.11
CA ASN A 105 -34.74 8.03 0.93
C ASN A 105 -34.95 7.48 -0.49
N THR A 106 -35.98 7.94 -1.20
CA THR A 106 -36.30 7.45 -2.54
C THR A 106 -35.23 7.90 -3.53
N GLU A 107 -34.83 9.18 -3.45
CA GLU A 107 -33.74 9.75 -4.25
C GLU A 107 -32.39 9.12 -3.88
N ALA A 108 -32.09 8.98 -2.57
CA ALA A 108 -30.88 8.30 -2.11
C ALA A 108 -30.79 6.86 -2.66
N ARG A 109 -31.87 6.07 -2.52
CA ARG A 109 -31.94 4.70 -3.04
C ARG A 109 -31.86 4.63 -4.55
N TRP A 110 -32.49 5.57 -5.25
CA TRP A 110 -32.48 5.59 -6.71
C TRP A 110 -31.04 5.74 -7.24
N LEU A 111 -30.27 6.68 -6.68
CA LEU A 111 -28.90 6.93 -7.09
C LEU A 111 -27.96 5.80 -6.63
N ALA A 112 -28.12 5.32 -5.39
CA ALA A 112 -27.33 4.22 -4.85
C ALA A 112 -27.44 2.93 -5.70
N ARG A 113 -28.61 2.65 -6.28
CA ARG A 113 -28.80 1.46 -7.15
C ARG A 113 -28.09 1.53 -8.49
N ARG A 114 -27.68 2.72 -8.93
CA ARG A 114 -27.01 2.93 -10.24
C ARG A 114 -25.50 2.94 -10.14
N ILE A 115 -24.96 3.13 -8.94
CA ILE A 115 -23.54 3.25 -8.68
C ILE A 115 -23.08 2.01 -7.92
N ALA A 116 -22.08 1.30 -8.46
CA ALA A 116 -21.52 0.14 -7.79
C ALA A 116 -20.87 0.56 -6.46
N GLY A 117 -21.13 -0.19 -5.39
CA GLY A 117 -20.60 0.11 -4.06
C GLY A 117 -21.33 1.26 -3.33
N ALA A 118 -22.33 1.90 -3.93
CA ALA A 118 -23.13 2.89 -3.22
C ALA A 118 -24.22 2.23 -2.35
N SER A 119 -24.63 2.92 -1.30
CA SER A 119 -25.72 2.50 -0.41
C SER A 119 -26.51 3.69 0.10
N SER A 120 -27.71 3.43 0.62
CA SER A 120 -28.58 4.46 1.21
C SER A 120 -28.88 4.11 2.67
N THR A 121 -28.92 5.10 3.55
CA THR A 121 -29.34 4.90 4.96
C THR A 121 -30.83 5.18 5.15
N VAL A 122 -31.33 4.90 6.37
CA VAL A 122 -32.69 5.24 6.76
C VAL A 122 -32.86 6.75 6.96
N ASP A 123 -31.78 7.46 7.29
CA ASP A 123 -31.73 8.92 7.50
C ASP A 123 -31.58 9.72 6.18
N ASP A 124 -32.07 9.17 5.07
CA ASP A 124 -32.03 9.78 3.74
C ASP A 124 -30.60 10.11 3.24
N GLN A 125 -29.57 9.40 3.71
CA GLN A 125 -28.19 9.65 3.26
C GLN A 125 -27.78 8.72 2.12
N LEU A 126 -27.10 9.28 1.13
CA LEU A 126 -26.36 8.52 0.13
C LEU A 126 -24.93 8.31 0.63
N GLN A 127 -24.46 7.07 0.56
CA GLN A 127 -23.08 6.69 0.90
C GLN A 127 -22.40 6.08 -0.32
N LEU A 128 -21.26 6.63 -0.73
CA LEU A 128 -20.39 6.06 -1.75
C LEU A 128 -19.19 5.40 -1.06
N HIS A 129 -18.88 4.17 -1.47
CA HIS A 129 -17.77 3.39 -0.93
C HIS A 129 -16.69 3.23 -1.98
N VAL A 130 -15.51 3.76 -1.69
CA VAL A 130 -14.31 3.61 -2.52
C VAL A 130 -13.30 2.77 -1.75
N TRP A 131 -13.03 1.57 -2.26
CA TRP A 131 -12.08 0.65 -1.64
C TRP A 131 -10.64 1.00 -2.02
N GLN A 132 -9.70 0.69 -1.13
CA GLN A 132 -8.28 0.81 -1.43
C GLN A 132 -7.98 -0.02 -2.69
N PRO A 133 -7.32 0.58 -3.69
CA PRO A 133 -6.92 -0.13 -4.90
C PRO A 133 -6.10 -1.38 -4.58
N LEU A 134 -6.48 -2.52 -5.18
CA LEU A 134 -5.84 -3.81 -4.91
C LEU A 134 -4.32 -3.78 -5.10
N LEU A 135 -3.83 -3.04 -6.09
CA LEU A 135 -2.40 -2.85 -6.33
C LEU A 135 -1.65 -2.30 -5.10
N LEU A 136 -2.23 -1.35 -4.37
CA LEU A 136 -1.64 -0.81 -3.15
C LEU A 136 -1.72 -1.83 -2.00
N ALA A 137 -2.88 -2.47 -1.82
CA ALA A 137 -3.07 -3.46 -0.77
C ALA A 137 -2.14 -4.68 -0.94
N LEU A 138 -1.87 -5.11 -2.18
CA LEU A 138 -0.90 -6.15 -2.46
C LEU A 138 0.53 -5.64 -2.23
N ARG A 139 0.83 -4.40 -2.64
CA ARG A 139 2.14 -3.80 -2.45
C ARG A 139 2.51 -3.71 -0.97
N GLU A 140 1.59 -3.39 -0.08
CA GLU A 140 1.82 -3.36 1.37
C GLU A 140 2.05 -4.76 1.97
N ARG A 141 1.59 -5.83 1.32
CA ARG A 141 1.66 -7.21 1.84
C ARG A 141 2.90 -7.99 1.42
N TYR A 142 3.58 -7.58 0.36
CA TYR A 142 4.75 -8.30 -0.16
C TYR A 142 6.00 -7.45 0.00
N LEU A 143 7.13 -8.10 0.27
CA LEU A 143 8.45 -7.46 0.28
C LEU A 143 8.78 -6.92 -1.12
N HIS A 144 9.20 -5.65 -1.17
CA HIS A 144 9.60 -5.02 -2.43
C HIS A 144 11.02 -5.46 -2.77
N ARG A 145 11.24 -5.79 -4.05
CA ARG A 145 12.58 -6.16 -4.55
C ARG A 145 13.48 -4.96 -4.77
N ILE A 146 12.89 -3.78 -4.95
CA ILE A 146 13.59 -2.52 -5.17
C ILE A 146 13.34 -1.67 -3.93
N PRO A 147 14.40 -1.17 -3.27
CA PRO A 147 14.26 -0.29 -2.11
C PRO A 147 13.43 0.95 -2.48
N ASP A 148 12.37 1.22 -1.70
CA ASP A 148 11.63 2.48 -1.77
C ASP A 148 12.12 3.39 -0.62
N PRO A 149 12.87 4.48 -0.91
CA PRO A 149 13.44 5.35 0.12
C PRO A 149 12.38 6.00 1.02
N ASP A 150 11.19 6.23 0.48
CA ASP A 150 10.10 6.92 1.17
C ASP A 150 9.28 5.96 2.05
N ALA A 151 9.49 4.64 1.91
CA ALA A 151 8.80 3.61 2.68
C ALA A 151 9.71 2.38 2.91
N PRO A 152 10.78 2.54 3.72
CA PRO A 152 11.78 1.51 3.95
C PRO A 152 11.18 0.23 4.57
N GLU A 153 10.07 0.35 5.32
CA GLU A 153 9.35 -0.75 5.92
C GLU A 153 8.86 -1.80 4.91
N TYR A 154 8.62 -1.42 3.65
CA TYR A 154 8.20 -2.37 2.61
C TYR A 154 9.37 -3.17 2.01
N SER A 155 10.60 -2.74 2.28
CA SER A 155 11.83 -3.39 1.85
C SER A 155 12.59 -4.04 3.01
N ALA A 156 12.15 -3.80 4.26
CA ALA A 156 12.71 -4.37 5.46
C ALA A 156 11.90 -5.62 5.87
N MET A 157 12.58 -6.76 5.96
CA MET A 157 11.94 -7.98 6.46
C MET A 157 11.96 -7.94 8.00
N ALA A 158 10.82 -7.58 8.61
CA ALA A 158 10.69 -7.48 10.07
C ALA A 158 10.37 -8.82 10.77
N SER A 159 10.38 -9.94 10.04
CA SER A 159 9.97 -11.25 10.54
C SER A 159 11.08 -12.29 10.44
N ASP A 160 11.00 -13.31 11.29
CA ASP A 160 11.79 -14.53 11.17
C ASP A 160 11.58 -15.16 9.78
N LEU A 161 12.68 -15.34 9.06
CA LEU A 161 12.67 -16.09 7.80
C LEU A 161 12.72 -17.58 8.13
N ASP A 162 11.55 -18.21 8.29
CA ASP A 162 11.45 -19.67 8.30
C ASP A 162 11.44 -20.19 6.86
N MET A 163 12.48 -20.92 6.51
CA MET A 163 12.64 -21.48 5.17
C MET A 163 12.17 -22.93 5.07
N GLY A 164 11.65 -23.55 6.13
CA GLY A 164 11.08 -24.90 6.07
C GLY A 164 12.00 -25.96 5.44
N GLY A 165 13.33 -25.79 5.54
CA GLY A 165 14.32 -26.68 4.91
C GLY A 165 14.71 -26.36 3.46
N PHE A 166 14.19 -25.29 2.86
CA PHE A 166 14.66 -24.79 1.57
C PHE A 166 16.06 -24.13 1.71
N SER A 167 16.75 -23.90 0.59
CA SER A 167 18.08 -23.26 0.59
C SER A 167 17.99 -21.80 0.09
N ILE A 168 18.73 -20.88 0.72
CA ILE A 168 19.03 -19.57 0.10
C ILE A 168 20.19 -19.78 -0.86
N LYS A 169 20.03 -19.37 -2.12
CA LYS A 169 21.07 -19.42 -3.15
C LYS A 169 21.32 -18.01 -3.68
N ASN A 170 22.52 -17.77 -4.22
CA ASN A 170 22.92 -16.51 -4.84
C ASN A 170 22.88 -15.30 -3.91
N VAL A 171 23.32 -15.46 -2.66
CA VAL A 171 23.51 -14.34 -1.73
C VAL A 171 24.90 -13.75 -1.96
N GLY A 172 24.96 -12.46 -2.30
CA GLY A 172 26.24 -11.78 -2.56
C GLY A 172 27.01 -11.48 -1.27
N LEU A 173 26.34 -10.86 -0.30
CA LEU A 173 26.92 -10.47 0.99
C LEU A 173 25.88 -10.69 2.10
N ILE A 174 26.33 -11.25 3.23
CA ILE A 174 25.55 -11.33 4.46
C ILE A 174 26.30 -10.49 5.50
N GLU A 175 25.77 -9.33 5.81
CA GLU A 175 26.23 -8.52 6.95
C GLU A 175 25.33 -8.84 8.15
N ALA A 176 25.93 -9.34 9.22
CA ALA A 176 25.21 -9.68 10.44
C ALA A 176 26.06 -9.36 11.66
N GLU A 177 25.45 -8.79 12.70
CA GLU A 177 26.12 -8.57 13.99
C GLU A 177 26.42 -9.91 14.70
N ARG A 178 25.54 -10.89 14.53
CA ARG A 178 25.69 -12.23 15.11
C ARG A 178 25.18 -13.29 14.14
N LEU A 179 26.05 -14.27 13.85
CA LEU A 179 25.67 -15.51 13.17
C LEU A 179 25.68 -16.65 14.20
N ALA A 180 24.56 -17.34 14.36
CA ALA A 180 24.47 -18.55 15.18
C ALA A 180 24.02 -19.72 14.29
N GLY A 181 24.85 -20.75 14.16
CA GLY A 181 24.57 -21.91 13.32
C GLY A 181 25.21 -23.18 13.90
N GLN A 182 24.69 -24.34 13.50
CA GLN A 182 25.24 -25.64 13.90
C GLN A 182 26.44 -26.05 13.03
N THR A 183 26.35 -25.76 11.73
CA THR A 183 27.38 -26.08 10.76
C THR A 183 27.57 -24.92 9.79
N ALA A 184 28.83 -24.65 9.44
CA ALA A 184 29.19 -23.69 8.41
C ALA A 184 30.31 -24.28 7.55
N THR A 185 30.05 -24.42 6.26
CA THR A 185 31.05 -24.87 5.28
C THR A 185 31.51 -23.68 4.47
N LEU A 186 32.75 -23.25 4.68
CA LEU A 186 33.34 -22.07 4.07
C LEU A 186 34.53 -22.50 3.20
N GLN A 187 34.63 -21.98 1.97
CA GLN A 187 35.82 -22.19 1.13
C GLN A 187 37.00 -21.36 1.65
N SER A 188 36.70 -20.15 2.11
CA SER A 188 37.65 -19.22 2.72
C SER A 188 36.95 -18.43 3.81
N ALA A 189 37.63 -18.19 4.92
CA ALA A 189 37.16 -17.33 6.00
C ALA A 189 38.34 -16.51 6.53
N THR A 190 38.13 -15.21 6.73
CA THR A 190 39.07 -14.37 7.48
C THR A 190 38.44 -14.12 8.84
N ILE A 191 39.07 -14.62 9.91
CA ILE A 191 38.55 -14.55 11.27
C ILE A 191 39.55 -13.79 12.12
N ALA A 192 39.10 -12.71 12.77
CA ALA A 192 39.95 -11.89 13.62
C ALA A 192 40.19 -12.52 15.02
N ASP A 193 39.15 -13.11 15.62
CA ASP A 193 39.22 -13.86 16.89
C ASP A 193 38.39 -15.13 16.71
N LEU A 194 39.03 -16.30 16.92
CA LEU A 194 38.38 -17.60 16.91
C LEU A 194 38.48 -18.20 18.32
N ARG A 195 37.33 -18.36 18.98
CA ARG A 195 37.22 -19.08 20.25
C ARG A 195 36.47 -20.38 20.04
N ALA A 196 37.17 -21.49 20.18
CA ALA A 196 36.60 -22.83 20.02
C ALA A 196 37.05 -23.73 21.17
N SER A 197 36.17 -24.64 21.58
CA SER A 197 36.51 -25.71 22.55
C SER A 197 37.40 -26.78 21.93
N GLU A 198 37.24 -27.00 20.62
CA GLU A 198 37.99 -27.97 19.84
C GLU A 198 38.19 -27.43 18.43
N VAL A 199 39.39 -27.62 17.88
CA VAL A 199 39.73 -27.28 16.50
C VAL A 199 40.38 -28.51 15.87
N VAL A 200 39.69 -29.11 14.90
CA VAL A 200 40.22 -30.23 14.11
C VAL A 200 40.61 -29.71 12.74
N VAL A 201 41.90 -29.76 12.42
CA VAL A 201 42.45 -29.27 11.16
C VAL A 201 43.31 -30.34 10.51
N THR A 202 43.18 -30.50 9.19
CA THR A 202 44.04 -31.40 8.41
C THR A 202 45.44 -30.81 8.25
N THR A 203 45.53 -29.49 8.09
CA THR A 203 46.80 -28.76 7.95
C THR A 203 46.62 -27.38 8.56
N LEU A 204 47.54 -27.00 9.44
CA LEU A 204 47.62 -25.66 10.01
C LEU A 204 48.91 -25.01 9.52
N SER A 205 48.79 -23.87 8.84
CA SER A 205 49.92 -23.03 8.46
C SER A 205 49.75 -21.67 9.13
N ALA A 206 50.75 -21.26 9.90
CA ALA A 206 50.76 -20.00 10.61
C ALA A 206 52.11 -19.33 10.41
N ALA A 207 52.11 -18.05 10.06
CA ALA A 207 53.34 -17.26 9.97
C ALA A 207 53.94 -16.98 11.36
N GLN A 208 53.06 -16.83 12.36
CA GLN A 208 53.39 -16.64 13.76
C GLN A 208 52.39 -17.44 14.59
N ALA A 209 52.87 -18.24 15.54
CA ALA A 209 52.02 -19.02 16.43
C ALA A 209 52.58 -18.95 17.84
N THR A 210 51.72 -18.61 18.80
CA THR A 210 52.07 -18.63 20.22
C THR A 210 51.23 -19.67 20.94
N VAL A 211 51.86 -20.60 21.64
CA VAL A 211 51.19 -21.63 22.43
C VAL A 211 51.57 -21.45 23.89
N ALA A 212 50.57 -21.30 24.76
CA ALA A 212 50.76 -21.06 26.20
C ALA A 212 51.72 -19.90 26.51
N GLY A 213 51.72 -18.85 25.68
CA GLY A 213 52.57 -17.67 25.82
C GLY A 213 53.98 -17.80 25.22
N TYR A 214 54.32 -18.93 24.61
CA TYR A 214 55.60 -19.14 23.96
C TYR A 214 55.47 -19.11 22.44
N ASP A 215 56.37 -18.41 21.76
CA ASP A 215 56.48 -18.46 20.31
C ASP A 215 56.96 -19.85 19.87
N VAL A 216 56.15 -20.51 19.03
CA VAL A 216 56.42 -21.84 18.50
C VAL A 216 57.72 -21.85 17.69
N VAL A 217 58.04 -20.78 16.95
CA VAL A 217 59.29 -20.69 16.18
C VAL A 217 60.49 -20.75 17.10
N THR A 218 60.46 -19.99 18.20
CA THR A 218 61.54 -19.98 19.20
C THR A 218 61.70 -21.36 19.87
N ILE A 219 60.61 -22.08 20.13
CA ILE A 219 60.67 -23.43 20.68
C ILE A 219 61.37 -24.38 19.70
N ILE A 220 61.02 -24.32 18.41
CA ILE A 220 61.62 -25.16 17.37
C ILE A 220 63.12 -24.88 17.26
N GLU A 221 63.52 -23.61 17.21
CA GLU A 221 64.94 -23.22 17.16
C GLU A 221 65.72 -23.73 18.38
N ARG A 222 65.13 -23.60 19.58
CA ARG A 222 65.76 -24.08 20.82
C ARG A 222 65.88 -25.60 20.83
N MET A 223 64.88 -26.33 20.33
CA MET A 223 64.97 -27.79 20.17
C MET A 223 66.10 -28.20 19.23
N GLN A 224 66.23 -27.53 18.08
CA GLN A 224 67.31 -27.79 17.13
C GLN A 224 68.69 -27.51 17.73
N GLN A 225 68.82 -26.43 18.51
CA GLN A 225 70.06 -26.12 19.21
C GLN A 225 70.41 -27.18 20.26
N LEU A 226 69.42 -27.63 21.03
CA LEU A 226 69.60 -28.70 22.01
C LEU A 226 70.02 -30.00 21.32
N GLU A 227 69.41 -30.35 20.20
CA GLU A 227 69.78 -31.53 19.41
C GLU A 227 71.22 -31.46 18.92
N GLN A 228 71.65 -30.32 18.37
CA GLN A 228 73.05 -30.13 17.94
C GLN A 228 74.04 -30.23 19.10
N SER A 229 73.70 -29.66 20.25
CA SER A 229 74.55 -29.73 21.45
C SER A 229 74.67 -31.17 21.97
N TRP A 230 73.57 -31.93 21.94
CA TRP A 230 73.54 -33.34 22.31
C TRP A 230 74.40 -34.20 21.39
N GLN A 231 74.27 -34.01 20.07
CA GLN A 231 75.09 -34.74 19.08
C GLN A 231 76.58 -34.44 19.26
N THR A 232 76.94 -33.18 19.56
CA THR A 232 78.33 -32.79 19.82
C THR A 232 78.87 -33.44 21.09
N CYS A 233 78.09 -33.44 22.18
CA CYS A 233 78.49 -34.07 23.44
C CYS A 233 78.68 -35.59 23.29
N LYS A 234 77.80 -36.24 22.52
CA LYS A 234 77.90 -37.67 22.21
C LYS A 234 79.15 -37.98 21.40
N ALA A 235 79.49 -37.15 20.40
CA ALA A 235 80.70 -37.30 19.60
C ALA A 235 81.99 -37.16 20.41
N GLN A 236 81.97 -36.37 21.49
CA GLN A 236 83.10 -36.17 22.40
C GLN A 236 83.17 -37.23 23.52
N GLY A 237 82.24 -38.19 23.55
CA GLY A 237 82.17 -39.25 24.57
C GLY A 237 81.71 -38.78 25.96
N GLY A 238 81.22 -37.53 26.08
CA GLY A 238 80.81 -36.94 27.35
C GLY A 238 79.35 -37.20 27.74
N CYS A 239 78.50 -37.53 26.76
CA CYS A 239 77.09 -37.85 26.98
C CYS A 239 76.82 -39.28 26.47
N GLN A 240 76.26 -40.14 27.33
CA GLN A 240 75.74 -41.48 27.00
C GLN A 240 74.23 -41.52 27.17
#